data_AF-A0A2C5XIG1-F1
#
_entry.id   AF-A0A2C5XIG1-F1
#
_cell.length_a   1.000
_cell.length_b   1.000
_cell.length_c   1.000
_cell.angle_alpha   90.00
_cell.angle_beta   90.00
_cell.angle_gamma   90.00
#
_symmetry.space_group_name_H-M   'P 1'
#
loop_
_entity.id
_entity.type
_entity.pdbx_description
1 polymer ?
#
loop_
_entity_poly.entity_id
_entity_poly.type
_entity_poly.pdbx_seq_one_letter_code
_entity_poly.pdbx_strand_id
1 'polypeptide(L)'
;MAHRLPLSQDESRILQLHDQLQSLRLQIAILNAQRKTTRPQPPANDSANGTCISEQMQQDILRARAQLKLRDDAIQAVLTATPILQAVHNGTNADLLPLVQRRDQAAKSVANHSLDIGALDGDLIQTQVEATRTTRANVKSAAALCELIDSQRRHGDSAHISSAAQHELLRLEAHVRSSRQRWRLIKGVTSSVIVGSGVDWTHNDKLLGMVFDVDDDGHD
;
A
#
# COMPACT_ATOMS: atom_id res chain seq x y z
N MET A 1 -4.35 0.43 29.53
CA MET A 1 -5.58 0.09 30.30
C MET A 1 -6.76 0.17 29.34
N ALA A 2 -7.16 -0.96 28.74
CA ALA A 2 -8.26 -0.99 27.78
C ALA A 2 -9.58 -0.76 28.51
N HIS A 3 -10.14 0.44 28.40
CA HIS A 3 -11.45 0.73 28.96
C HIS A 3 -12.52 0.04 28.12
N ARG A 4 -12.85 -1.21 28.46
CA ARG A 4 -14.05 -1.88 27.98
C ARG A 4 -15.23 -0.95 28.26
N LEU A 5 -15.96 -0.59 27.21
CA LEU A 5 -17.34 -0.14 27.41
C LEU A 5 -18.05 -1.28 28.17
N PRO A 6 -18.96 -0.97 29.12
CA PRO A 6 -19.75 -1.98 29.81
C PRO A 6 -20.82 -2.52 28.85
N LEU A 7 -20.37 -3.13 27.75
CA LEU A 7 -21.20 -3.79 26.77
C LEU A 7 -21.45 -5.20 27.27
N SER A 8 -22.71 -5.63 27.22
CA SER A 8 -23.07 -7.02 27.40
C SER A 8 -22.31 -7.89 26.39
N GLN A 9 -22.08 -9.16 26.74
CA GLN A 9 -21.39 -10.10 25.86
C GLN A 9 -22.11 -10.20 24.50
N ASP A 10 -23.44 -10.14 24.51
CA ASP A 10 -24.27 -10.12 23.30
C ASP A 10 -24.08 -8.84 22.47
N GLU A 11 -24.02 -7.68 23.12
CA GLU A 11 -23.80 -6.39 22.43
C GLU A 11 -22.42 -6.34 21.76
N SER A 12 -21.40 -6.86 22.45
CA SER A 12 -20.06 -6.98 21.88
C SER A 12 -20.03 -7.91 20.66
N ARG A 13 -20.81 -9.00 20.71
CA ARG A 13 -20.93 -9.96 19.61
C ARG A 13 -21.67 -9.35 18.42
N ILE A 14 -22.73 -8.57 18.66
CA ILE A 14 -23.48 -7.87 17.63
C ILE A 14 -22.59 -6.86 16.91
N LEU A 15 -21.77 -6.09 17.64
CA LEU A 15 -20.83 -5.13 17.03
C LEU A 15 -19.77 -5.84 16.17
N GLN A 16 -19.18 -6.94 16.67
CA GLN A 16 -18.24 -7.73 15.87
C GLN A 16 -18.87 -8.29 14.60
N LEU A 17 -20.11 -8.81 14.69
CA LEU A 17 -20.85 -9.30 13.53
C LEU A 17 -21.17 -8.18 12.55
N HIS A 18 -21.50 -6.98 13.05
CA HIS A 18 -21.69 -5.80 12.21
C HIS A 18 -20.42 -5.45 11.44
N ASP A 19 -19.27 -5.41 12.10
CA ASP A 19 -17.98 -5.11 11.46
C ASP A 19 -17.62 -6.16 10.40
N GLN A 20 -17.84 -7.44 10.70
CA GLN A 20 -17.65 -8.53 9.73
C GLN A 20 -18.59 -8.41 8.54
N LEU A 21 -19.86 -8.05 8.77
CA LEU A 21 -20.85 -7.87 7.72
C LEU A 21 -20.50 -6.68 6.82
N GLN A 22 -19.98 -5.59 7.40
CA GLN A 22 -19.48 -4.45 6.65
C GLN A 22 -18.29 -4.84 5.75
N SER A 23 -17.33 -5.59 6.29
CA SER A 23 -16.20 -6.13 5.51
C SER A 23 -16.66 -7.00 4.34
N LEU A 24 -17.61 -7.91 4.57
CA LEU A 24 -18.15 -8.78 3.52
C LEU A 24 -18.92 -7.99 2.46
N ARG A 25 -19.68 -6.96 2.84
CA ARG A 25 -20.37 -6.08 1.88
C ARG A 25 -19.39 -5.37 0.96
N LEU A 26 -18.29 -4.85 1.50
CA LEU A 26 -17.23 -4.23 0.70
C LEU A 26 -16.62 -5.24 -0.27
N GLN A 27 -16.28 -6.43 0.22
CA GLN A 27 -15.70 -7.49 -0.61
C GLN A 27 -16.64 -7.91 -1.75
N ILE A 28 -17.93 -8.08 -1.46
CA ILE A 28 -18.96 -8.39 -2.47
C ILE A 28 -19.09 -7.25 -3.48
N ALA A 29 -19.06 -5.99 -3.05
CA ALA A 29 -19.14 -4.85 -3.96
C ALA A 29 -17.93 -4.79 -4.92
N ILE A 30 -16.72 -5.05 -4.41
CA ILE A 30 -15.50 -5.15 -5.22
C ILE A 30 -15.61 -6.32 -6.20
N LEU A 31 -15.98 -7.51 -5.73
CA LEU A 31 -16.14 -8.70 -6.58
C LEU A 31 -17.22 -8.52 -7.65
N ASN A 32 -18.32 -7.84 -7.33
CA ASN A 32 -19.37 -7.53 -8.29
C ASN A 32 -18.92 -6.51 -9.34
N ALA A 33 -18.15 -5.49 -8.95
CA ALA A 33 -17.54 -4.56 -9.88
C ALA A 33 -16.57 -5.27 -10.83
N GLN A 34 -15.75 -6.19 -10.30
CA GLN A 34 -14.87 -7.04 -11.11
C GLN A 34 -15.65 -7.97 -12.04
N ARG A 35 -16.68 -8.69 -11.57
CA ARG A 35 -17.48 -9.61 -12.39
C ARG A 35 -18.23 -8.93 -13.53
N LYS A 36 -18.76 -7.72 -13.31
CA LYS A 36 -19.41 -6.93 -14.36
C LYS A 36 -18.44 -6.57 -15.48
N THR A 37 -17.15 -6.48 -15.19
CA THR A 37 -16.08 -6.21 -16.16
C THR A 37 -15.64 -7.45 -16.94
N THR A 38 -15.63 -8.63 -16.32
CA THR A 38 -15.20 -9.88 -16.97
C THR A 38 -16.27 -10.49 -17.88
N ARG A 39 -17.54 -10.09 -17.75
CA ARG A 39 -18.61 -10.55 -18.63
C ARG A 39 -18.51 -9.82 -19.98
N PRO A 40 -18.26 -10.51 -21.10
CA PRO A 40 -18.27 -9.87 -22.42
C PRO A 40 -19.69 -9.35 -22.67
N GLN A 41 -19.86 -8.03 -22.84
CA GLN A 41 -21.06 -7.53 -23.50
C GLN A 41 -21.00 -7.89 -24.98
N PRO A 42 -22.15 -8.19 -25.63
CA PRO A 42 -22.17 -8.37 -27.07
C PRO A 42 -21.69 -7.08 -27.75
N PRO A 43 -20.99 -7.18 -28.90
CA PRO A 43 -20.31 -6.05 -29.51
C PRO A 43 -21.33 -5.02 -30.01
N ALA A 44 -21.50 -3.95 -29.25
CA ALA A 44 -21.91 -2.69 -29.85
C ALA A 44 -20.66 -2.16 -30.56
N ASN A 45 -20.73 -2.16 -31.89
CA ASN A 45 -19.72 -1.58 -32.77
C ASN A 45 -19.33 -0.19 -32.27
N ASP A 46 -18.11 -0.04 -31.77
CA ASP A 46 -17.22 1.03 -32.19
C ASP A 46 -15.78 0.71 -31.75
N SER A 47 -14.91 0.83 -32.74
CA SER A 47 -13.48 0.58 -32.67
C SER A 47 -12.79 1.62 -31.77
N ALA A 48 -11.66 1.20 -31.19
CA ALA A 48 -10.70 1.98 -30.38
C ALA A 48 -11.11 2.26 -28.93
N ASN A 49 -10.93 1.32 -27.99
CA ASN A 49 -10.97 1.66 -26.55
C ASN A 49 -10.48 0.55 -25.59
N GLY A 50 -9.18 0.19 -25.63
CA GLY A 50 -8.56 -0.55 -24.54
C GLY A 50 -8.43 0.28 -23.25
N THR A 51 -8.35 1.60 -23.36
CA THR A 51 -8.15 2.55 -22.25
C THR A 51 -9.46 2.98 -21.58
N CYS A 52 -10.55 3.11 -22.34
CA CYS A 52 -11.87 3.52 -21.81
C CYS A 52 -12.48 2.47 -20.87
N ILE A 53 -12.20 1.16 -21.08
CA ILE A 53 -12.65 0.10 -20.17
C ILE A 53 -12.01 0.27 -18.78
N SER A 54 -10.75 0.71 -18.70
CA SER A 54 -10.06 0.96 -17.43
C SER A 54 -10.60 2.19 -16.70
N GLU A 55 -10.91 3.27 -17.43
CA GLU A 55 -11.48 4.48 -16.84
C GLU A 55 -12.92 4.26 -16.36
N GLN A 56 -13.75 3.58 -17.16
CA GLN A 56 -15.11 3.19 -16.76
C GLN A 56 -15.10 2.22 -15.56
N MET A 57 -14.15 1.27 -15.54
CA MET A 57 -13.92 0.37 -14.39
C MET A 57 -13.60 1.16 -13.12
N GLN A 58 -12.70 2.14 -13.21
CA GLN A 58 -12.32 2.97 -12.06
C GLN A 58 -13.51 3.80 -11.57
N GLN A 59 -14.28 4.40 -12.49
CA GLN A 59 -15.47 5.18 -12.15
C GLN A 59 -16.55 4.34 -11.47
N ASP A 60 -16.79 3.10 -11.93
CA ASP A 60 -17.80 2.22 -11.33
C ASP A 60 -17.41 1.72 -9.94
N ILE A 61 -16.13 1.40 -9.73
CA ILE A 61 -15.61 1.06 -8.39
C ILE A 61 -15.74 2.28 -7.46
N LEU A 62 -15.38 3.47 -7.92
CA LEU A 62 -15.53 4.70 -7.15
C LEU A 62 -16.99 4.99 -6.80
N ARG A 63 -17.92 4.80 -7.75
CA ARG A 63 -19.36 4.95 -7.51
C ARG A 63 -19.88 3.93 -6.49
N ALA A 64 -19.50 2.66 -6.61
CA ALA A 64 -19.91 1.62 -5.66
C ALA A 64 -19.39 1.93 -4.24
N ARG A 65 -18.13 2.39 -4.14
CA ARG A 65 -17.53 2.81 -2.87
C ARG A 65 -18.23 4.02 -2.28
N ALA A 66 -18.54 5.02 -3.11
CA ALA A 66 -19.28 6.21 -2.66
C ALA A 66 -20.68 5.85 -2.15
N GLN A 67 -21.41 4.96 -2.85
CA GLN A 67 -22.73 4.50 -2.44
C GLN A 67 -22.71 3.73 -1.10
N LEU A 68 -21.72 2.85 -0.91
CA LEU A 68 -21.55 2.15 0.37
C LEU A 68 -21.25 3.14 1.49
N LYS A 69 -20.32 4.06 1.27
CA LYS A 69 -19.98 5.09 2.26
C LYS A 69 -21.20 5.94 2.65
N LEU A 70 -22.01 6.38 1.68
CA LEU A 70 -23.23 7.13 1.98
C LEU A 70 -24.25 6.33 2.79
N ARG A 71 -24.39 5.02 2.53
CA ARG A 71 -25.27 4.15 3.32
C ARG A 71 -24.75 3.99 4.75
N ASP A 72 -23.45 3.79 4.91
CA ASP A 72 -22.83 3.64 6.21
C ASP A 72 -22.92 4.94 7.02
N ASP A 73 -22.67 6.09 6.38
CA ASP A 73 -22.83 7.43 6.98
C ASP A 73 -24.28 7.66 7.44
N ALA A 74 -25.27 7.25 6.63
CA ALA A 74 -26.69 7.36 6.99
C ALA A 74 -27.07 6.45 8.17
N ILE A 75 -26.58 5.19 8.17
CA ILE A 75 -26.79 4.25 9.29
C ILE A 75 -26.12 4.79 10.56
N GLN A 76 -24.89 5.28 10.46
CA GLN A 76 -24.17 5.87 11.58
C GLN A 76 -24.88 7.13 12.11
N ALA A 77 -25.42 7.97 11.24
CA ALA A 77 -26.21 9.13 11.65
C ALA A 77 -27.46 8.72 12.43
N VAL A 78 -28.19 7.69 11.98
CA VAL A 78 -29.35 7.15 12.73
C VAL A 78 -28.91 6.55 14.06
N LEU A 79 -27.88 5.69 14.07
CA LEU A 79 -27.36 5.04 15.28
C LEU A 79 -26.82 6.04 16.31
N THR A 80 -26.34 7.20 15.88
CA THR A 80 -25.84 8.24 16.79
C THR A 80 -26.91 9.25 17.19
N ALA A 81 -27.77 9.69 16.27
CA ALA A 81 -28.76 10.72 16.54
C ALA A 81 -30.01 10.19 17.27
N THR A 82 -30.50 9.00 16.93
CA THR A 82 -31.71 8.42 17.56
C THR A 82 -31.57 8.25 19.07
N PRO A 83 -30.49 7.66 19.63
CA PRO A 83 -30.36 7.54 21.07
C PRO A 83 -30.16 8.89 21.78
N ILE A 84 -29.51 9.87 21.14
CA ILE A 84 -29.39 11.24 21.69
C ILE A 84 -30.77 11.91 21.77
N LEU A 85 -31.54 11.85 20.68
CA LEU A 85 -32.89 12.42 20.63
C LEU A 85 -33.83 11.71 21.61
N GLN A 86 -33.76 10.38 21.72
CA GLN A 86 -34.55 9.62 22.68
C GLN A 86 -34.18 9.94 24.12
N ALA A 87 -32.90 10.14 24.44
CA ALA A 87 -32.49 10.52 25.80
C ALA A 87 -32.93 11.95 26.17
N VAL A 88 -32.97 12.87 25.21
CA VAL A 88 -33.48 14.24 25.43
C VAL A 88 -35.00 14.26 25.56
N HIS A 89 -35.73 13.45 24.80
CA HIS A 89 -37.20 13.49 24.76
C HIS A 89 -37.92 12.50 25.69
N ASN A 90 -37.35 11.34 26.01
CA ASN A 90 -38.07 10.28 26.75
C ASN A 90 -37.80 10.25 28.26
N GLY A 91 -37.07 11.21 28.84
CA GLY A 91 -36.97 11.40 30.30
C GLY A 91 -36.37 10.23 31.10
N THR A 92 -35.92 9.15 30.45
CA THR A 92 -35.26 8.03 31.12
C THR A 92 -33.85 8.48 31.52
N ASN A 93 -33.59 8.56 32.82
CA ASN A 93 -32.35 8.95 33.52
C ASN A 93 -31.06 8.22 33.06
N ALA A 94 -30.67 8.35 31.80
CA ALA A 94 -29.35 7.95 31.32
C ALA A 94 -28.54 9.22 31.11
N ASP A 95 -27.63 9.52 32.04
CA ASP A 95 -26.64 10.57 31.87
C ASP A 95 -25.68 10.16 30.72
N LEU A 96 -26.04 10.53 29.49
CA LEU A 96 -25.29 10.21 28.27
C LEU A 96 -24.09 11.13 28.06
N LEU A 97 -24.01 12.24 28.80
CA LEU A 97 -22.93 13.21 28.68
C LEU A 97 -21.53 12.57 28.79
N PRO A 98 -21.22 11.71 29.79
CA PRO A 98 -19.91 11.06 29.85
C PRO A 98 -19.63 10.11 28.67
N LEU A 99 -20.66 9.46 28.12
CA LEU A 99 -20.52 8.55 26.97
C LEU A 99 -20.29 9.33 25.68
N VAL A 100 -21.00 10.43 25.48
CA VAL A 100 -20.80 11.34 24.34
C VAL A 100 -19.43 12.00 24.42
N GLN A 101 -19.01 12.47 25.60
CA GLN A 101 -17.66 13.03 25.80
C GLN A 101 -16.56 12.00 25.50
N ARG A 102 -16.73 10.74 25.94
CA ARG A 102 -15.78 9.66 25.63
C ARG A 102 -15.74 9.36 24.14
N ARG A 103 -16.90 9.30 23.47
CA ARG A 103 -16.99 9.13 22.02
C ARG A 103 -16.27 10.27 21.29
N ASP A 104 -16.50 11.51 21.70
CA ASP A 104 -15.92 12.69 21.04
C ASP A 104 -14.40 12.74 21.26
N GLN A 105 -13.89 12.33 22.42
CA GLN A 105 -12.46 12.16 22.67
C GLN A 105 -11.86 11.06 21.79
N ALA A 106 -12.53 9.91 21.67
CA ALA A 106 -12.10 8.83 20.79
C ALA A 106 -12.10 9.26 19.31
N ALA A 107 -13.15 9.98 18.87
CA ALA A 107 -13.26 10.51 17.52
C ALA A 107 -12.14 11.52 17.21
N LYS A 108 -11.81 12.41 18.15
CA LYS A 108 -10.65 13.33 18.04
C LYS A 108 -9.34 12.55 17.94
N SER A 109 -9.15 11.53 18.76
CA SER A 109 -7.96 10.68 18.70
C SER A 109 -7.83 10.01 17.33
N VAL A 110 -8.90 9.39 16.83
CA VAL A 110 -8.91 8.74 15.51
C VAL A 110 -8.64 9.75 14.39
N ALA A 111 -9.23 10.95 14.46
CA ALA A 111 -8.96 12.01 13.48
C ALA A 111 -7.48 12.43 13.48
N ASN A 112 -6.87 12.59 14.66
CA ASN A 112 -5.45 12.91 14.77
C ASN A 112 -4.57 11.80 14.19
N HIS A 113 -4.83 10.53 14.54
CA HIS A 113 -4.09 9.40 13.97
C HIS A 113 -4.24 9.33 12.45
N SER A 114 -5.42 9.67 11.91
CA SER A 114 -5.64 9.70 10.47
C SER A 114 -4.88 10.84 9.78
N LEU A 115 -4.69 11.98 10.46
CA LEU A 115 -3.83 13.06 9.97
C LEU A 115 -2.35 12.66 10.00
N ASP A 116 -1.91 12.01 11.09
CA ASP A 116 -0.54 11.52 11.23
C ASP A 116 -0.21 10.48 10.16
N ILE A 117 -1.12 9.53 9.91
CA ILE A 117 -0.98 8.55 8.81
C ILE A 117 -0.89 9.27 7.46
N GLY A 118 -1.75 10.27 7.22
CA GLY A 118 -1.70 11.06 5.99
C GLY A 118 -0.38 11.81 5.80
N ALA A 119 0.21 12.34 6.87
CA ALA A 119 1.52 12.98 6.84
C ALA A 119 2.64 11.97 6.54
N LEU A 120 2.63 10.82 7.22
CA LEU A 120 3.60 9.74 6.99
C LEU A 120 3.53 9.19 5.56
N ASP A 121 2.32 9.04 5.00
CA ASP A 121 2.13 8.62 3.61
C ASP A 121 2.71 9.66 2.64
N GLY A 122 2.56 10.96 2.94
CA GLY A 122 3.17 12.04 2.18
C GLY A 122 4.70 11.97 2.17
N ASP A 123 5.31 11.79 3.34
CA ASP A 123 6.76 11.65 3.50
C ASP A 123 7.28 10.38 2.80
N LEU A 124 6.54 9.26 2.90
CA LEU A 124 6.88 8.02 2.21
C LEU A 124 6.86 8.20 0.69
N ILE A 125 5.84 8.87 0.15
CA ILE A 125 5.74 9.14 -1.29
C ILE A 125 6.91 10.03 -1.74
N GLN A 126 7.25 11.07 -0.98
CA GLN A 126 8.36 11.95 -1.31
C GLN A 126 9.69 11.17 -1.35
N THR A 127 9.98 10.40 -0.30
CA THR A 127 11.21 9.59 -0.23
C THR A 127 11.26 8.54 -1.35
N GLN A 128 10.13 7.95 -1.72
CA GLN A 128 10.04 7.00 -2.83
C GLN A 128 10.28 7.66 -4.20
N VAL A 129 9.80 8.89 -4.40
CA VAL A 129 10.08 9.68 -5.62
C VAL A 129 11.57 10.00 -5.71
N GLU A 130 12.18 10.43 -4.60
CA GLU A 130 13.62 10.72 -4.54
C GLU A 130 14.48 9.47 -4.78
N ALA A 131 14.11 8.33 -4.20
CA ALA A 131 14.75 7.04 -4.45
C ALA A 131 14.64 6.61 -5.92
N THR A 132 13.47 6.80 -6.54
CA THR A 132 13.27 6.48 -7.96
C THR A 132 14.09 7.41 -8.87
N ARG A 133 14.21 8.68 -8.51
CA ARG A 133 15.03 9.64 -9.25
C ARG A 133 16.52 9.32 -9.16
N THR A 134 17.02 8.99 -7.98
CA THR A 134 18.44 8.67 -7.75
C THR A 134 18.82 7.34 -8.40
N THR A 135 17.98 6.32 -8.30
CA THR A 135 18.19 5.04 -9.01
C THR A 135 18.26 5.23 -10.52
N ARG A 136 17.35 6.03 -11.12
CA ARG A 136 17.41 6.36 -12.56
C ARG A 136 18.70 7.10 -12.94
N ALA A 137 19.15 8.05 -12.11
CA ALA A 137 20.40 8.74 -12.33
C ALA A 137 21.60 7.78 -12.26
N ASN A 138 21.63 6.90 -11.26
CA ASN A 138 22.68 5.88 -11.10
C ASN A 138 22.73 4.94 -12.32
N VAL A 139 21.59 4.48 -12.81
CA VAL A 139 21.51 3.65 -14.03
C VAL A 139 22.06 4.40 -15.24
N LYS A 140 21.70 5.67 -15.42
CA LYS A 140 22.20 6.50 -16.53
C LYS A 140 23.72 6.70 -16.46
N SER A 141 24.25 6.99 -15.28
CA SER A 141 25.70 7.14 -15.08
C SER A 141 26.45 5.82 -15.30
N ALA A 142 25.90 4.69 -14.83
CA ALA A 142 26.47 3.37 -15.08
C ALA A 142 26.47 3.01 -16.57
N ALA A 143 25.39 3.30 -17.29
CA ALA A 143 25.33 3.09 -18.73
C ALA A 143 26.38 3.92 -19.48
N ALA A 144 26.54 5.21 -19.13
CA ALA A 144 27.56 6.08 -19.72
C ALA A 144 28.99 5.58 -19.43
N LEU A 145 29.25 5.02 -18.25
CA LEU A 145 30.54 4.40 -17.93
C LEU A 145 30.79 3.14 -18.78
N CYS A 146 29.78 2.29 -18.96
CA CYS A 146 29.91 1.12 -19.83
C CYS A 146 30.20 1.52 -21.29
N GLU A 147 29.52 2.53 -21.82
CA GLU A 147 29.79 3.06 -23.17
C GLU A 147 31.20 3.66 -23.29
N LEU A 148 31.69 4.34 -22.25
CA LEU A 148 33.05 4.87 -22.22
C LEU A 148 34.10 3.75 -22.19
N ILE A 149 33.87 2.71 -21.39
CA ILE A 149 34.74 1.52 -21.35
C ILE A 149 34.74 0.81 -22.71
N ASP A 150 33.57 0.65 -23.33
CA ASP A 150 33.43 -0.01 -24.63
C ASP A 150 34.11 0.79 -25.75
N SER A 151 33.97 2.12 -25.76
CA SER A 151 34.65 2.98 -26.71
C SER A 151 36.18 2.95 -26.52
N GLN A 152 36.68 2.97 -25.29
CA GLN A 152 38.11 2.82 -25.00
C GLN A 152 38.65 1.46 -25.44
N ARG A 153 37.87 0.39 -25.29
CA ARG A 153 38.23 -0.97 -25.75
C ARG A 153 38.29 -1.07 -27.28
N ARG A 154 37.37 -0.40 -28.00
CA ARG A 154 37.32 -0.38 -29.47
C ARG A 154 38.45 0.44 -30.10
N HIS A 155 38.92 1.49 -29.43
CA HIS A 155 40.00 2.35 -29.93
C HIS A 155 41.42 1.76 -29.76
N GLY A 156 41.56 0.51 -29.34
CA GLY A 156 42.85 -0.20 -29.35
C GLY A 156 43.89 0.30 -28.33
N ASP A 157 43.56 1.31 -27.54
CA ASP A 157 44.44 1.92 -26.52
C ASP A 157 44.46 1.11 -25.22
N SER A 158 44.47 -0.22 -25.36
CA SER A 158 44.57 -1.18 -24.25
C SER A 158 45.93 -1.14 -23.52
N ALA A 159 46.87 -0.31 -23.99
CA ALA A 159 48.25 -0.33 -23.51
C ALA A 159 48.53 0.57 -22.30
N HIS A 160 47.70 1.56 -21.95
CA HIS A 160 47.91 2.31 -20.70
C HIS A 160 46.58 2.88 -20.15
N ILE A 161 45.81 2.03 -19.45
CA ILE A 161 44.98 2.57 -18.36
C ILE A 161 45.96 3.20 -17.38
N SER A 162 45.85 4.51 -17.12
CA SER A 162 46.74 5.16 -16.15
C SER A 162 46.62 4.44 -14.80
N SER A 163 47.73 4.27 -14.08
CA SER A 163 47.73 3.62 -12.76
C SER A 163 46.67 4.23 -11.81
N ALA A 164 46.40 5.54 -11.95
CA ALA A 164 45.34 6.24 -11.24
C ALA A 164 43.92 5.74 -11.61
N ALA A 165 43.64 5.51 -12.89
CA ALA A 165 42.35 4.97 -13.35
C ALA A 165 42.15 3.50 -12.94
N GLN A 166 43.21 2.69 -12.89
CA GLN A 166 43.15 1.32 -12.34
C GLN A 166 42.85 1.31 -10.84
N HIS A 167 43.46 2.22 -10.06
CA HIS A 167 43.16 2.35 -8.64
C HIS A 167 41.71 2.79 -8.38
N GLU A 168 41.17 3.72 -9.18
CA GLU A 168 39.76 4.12 -9.09
C GLU A 168 38.80 2.98 -9.46
N LEU A 169 39.11 2.18 -10.48
CA LEU A 169 38.32 1.00 -10.83
C LEU A 169 38.26 -0.02 -9.70
N LEU A 170 39.41 -0.36 -9.10
CA LEU A 170 39.47 -1.28 -7.95
C LEU A 170 38.71 -0.72 -6.74
N ARG A 171 38.78 0.59 -6.50
CA ARG A 171 38.02 1.27 -5.44
C ARG A 171 36.51 1.20 -5.68
N LEU A 172 36.07 1.47 -6.92
CA LEU A 172 34.68 1.38 -7.34
C LEU A 172 34.16 -0.06 -7.24
N GLU A 173 34.94 -1.05 -7.66
CA GLU A 173 34.59 -2.46 -7.55
C GLU A 173 34.44 -2.89 -6.09
N ALA A 174 35.35 -2.46 -5.21
CA ALA A 174 35.23 -2.69 -3.76
C ALA A 174 33.96 -2.03 -3.19
N HIS A 175 33.60 -0.83 -3.65
CA HIS A 175 32.37 -0.15 -3.24
C HIS A 175 31.12 -0.89 -3.72
N VAL A 176 31.09 -1.37 -4.98
CA VAL A 176 29.98 -2.18 -5.51
C VAL A 176 29.86 -3.50 -4.75
N ARG A 177 30.97 -4.19 -4.46
CA ARG A 177 30.98 -5.44 -3.68
C ARG A 177 30.41 -5.22 -2.28
N SER A 178 30.83 -4.15 -1.59
CA SER A 178 30.29 -3.80 -0.27
C SER A 178 28.79 -3.45 -0.32
N SER A 179 28.35 -2.78 -1.39
CA SER A 179 26.95 -2.40 -1.59
C SER A 179 26.07 -3.64 -1.89
N ARG A 180 26.56 -4.57 -2.73
CA ARG A 180 25.91 -5.87 -2.98
C ARG A 180 25.79 -6.70 -1.69
N GLN A 181 26.81 -6.67 -0.83
CA GLN A 181 26.74 -7.38 0.46
C GLN A 181 25.69 -6.77 1.39
N ARG A 182 25.63 -5.43 1.51
CA ARG A 182 24.57 -4.76 2.28
C ARG A 182 23.18 -5.07 1.71
N TRP A 183 23.03 -5.08 0.40
CA TRP A 183 21.76 -5.42 -0.24
C TRP A 183 21.31 -6.85 0.06
N ARG A 184 22.23 -7.83 0.00
CA ARG A 184 21.95 -9.22 0.41
C ARG A 184 21.50 -9.32 1.86
N LEU A 185 22.12 -8.57 2.78
CA LEU A 185 21.70 -8.53 4.19
C LEU A 185 20.27 -7.97 4.34
N ILE A 186 20.00 -6.82 3.72
CA ILE A 186 18.67 -6.18 3.77
C ILE A 186 17.60 -7.10 3.15
N LYS A 187 17.93 -7.78 2.05
CA LYS A 187 17.03 -8.74 1.39
C LYS A 187 16.75 -9.95 2.27
N GLY A 188 17.78 -10.51 2.91
CA GLY A 188 17.63 -11.63 3.85
C GLY A 188 16.76 -11.26 5.05
N VAL A 189 16.99 -10.07 5.64
CA VAL A 189 16.16 -9.58 6.75
C VAL A 189 14.72 -9.35 6.32
N THR A 190 14.49 -8.68 5.19
CA THR A 190 13.15 -8.40 4.67
C THR A 190 12.37 -9.70 4.37
N SER A 191 13.01 -10.68 3.72
CA SER A 191 12.40 -11.99 3.45
C SER A 191 12.04 -12.72 4.75
N SER A 192 12.95 -12.74 5.73
CA SER A 192 12.69 -13.33 7.05
C SER A 192 11.53 -12.63 7.78
N VAL A 193 11.41 -11.31 7.66
CA VAL A 193 10.31 -10.55 8.28
C VAL A 193 8.99 -10.85 7.59
N ILE A 194 8.95 -10.89 6.25
CA ILE A 194 7.73 -11.21 5.50
C ILE A 194 7.24 -12.62 5.85
N VAL A 195 8.13 -13.62 5.81
CA VAL A 195 7.79 -15.01 6.16
C VAL A 195 7.39 -15.14 7.63
N GLY A 196 8.07 -14.44 8.54
CA GLY A 196 7.77 -14.45 9.98
C GLY A 196 6.53 -13.67 10.39
N SER A 197 6.05 -12.74 9.57
CA SER A 197 4.89 -11.89 9.89
C SER A 197 3.53 -12.59 9.79
N GLY A 198 3.48 -13.77 9.16
CA GLY A 198 2.22 -14.49 8.90
C GLY A 198 1.33 -13.86 7.83
N VAL A 199 1.83 -12.85 7.11
CA VAL A 199 1.15 -12.30 5.91
C VAL A 199 1.12 -13.37 4.82
N ASP A 200 -0.01 -13.52 4.12
CA ASP A 200 -0.12 -14.45 2.98
C ASP A 200 0.63 -13.90 1.76
N TRP A 201 1.94 -14.12 1.75
CA TRP A 201 2.85 -13.68 0.69
C TRP A 201 2.80 -14.59 -0.56
N THR A 202 2.15 -15.76 -0.48
CA THR A 202 2.13 -16.75 -1.57
C THR A 202 1.19 -16.37 -2.72
N HIS A 203 0.12 -15.61 -2.42
CA HIS A 203 -0.86 -15.15 -3.40
C HIS A 203 -0.56 -13.74 -3.95
N ASN A 204 0.58 -13.15 -3.60
CA ASN A 204 0.95 -11.81 -4.03
C ASN A 204 2.30 -11.85 -4.75
N ASP A 205 2.27 -11.77 -6.09
CA ASP A 205 3.47 -11.82 -6.95
C ASP A 205 4.58 -10.86 -6.52
N LYS A 206 4.24 -9.70 -5.93
CA LYS A 206 5.24 -8.75 -5.43
C LYS A 206 5.93 -9.23 -4.16
N LEU A 207 5.19 -9.85 -3.24
CA LEU A 207 5.75 -10.41 -2.02
C LEU A 207 6.48 -11.72 -2.33
N LEU A 208 5.93 -12.53 -3.24
CA LEU A 208 6.54 -13.72 -3.78
C LEU A 208 7.91 -13.41 -4.38
N GLY A 209 8.02 -12.40 -5.26
CA GLY A 209 9.30 -11.97 -5.83
C GLY A 209 10.25 -11.26 -4.86
N MET A 210 9.75 -10.77 -3.72
CA MET A 210 10.59 -10.21 -2.66
C MET A 210 11.16 -11.31 -1.74
N VAL A 211 10.45 -12.44 -1.61
CA VAL A 211 10.87 -13.61 -0.82
C VAL A 211 11.76 -14.55 -1.66
N PHE A 212 11.37 -14.85 -2.90
CA PHE A 212 12.12 -15.70 -3.83
C PHE A 212 13.07 -14.87 -4.71
N ASP A 213 14.35 -15.25 -4.77
CA ASP A 213 15.26 -14.79 -5.82
C ASP A 213 14.85 -15.46 -7.14
N VAL A 214 14.55 -14.66 -8.16
CA VAL A 214 14.58 -15.15 -9.56
C VAL A 214 15.97 -14.90 -10.18
N ASP A 215 16.87 -14.24 -9.45
CA ASP A 215 18.22 -13.87 -9.91
C ASP A 215 19.33 -14.43 -8.99
N ASP A 216 19.23 -15.70 -8.54
CA ASP A 216 20.41 -16.41 -8.02
C ASP A 216 21.07 -17.15 -9.18
N ASP A 217 22.00 -16.45 -9.83
CA ASP A 217 23.23 -16.95 -10.44
C ASP A 217 23.24 -18.46 -10.80
N GLY A 218 22.53 -18.81 -11.87
CA GLY A 218 22.85 -19.98 -12.70
C GLY A 218 24.04 -19.69 -13.60
N HIS A 219 25.23 -19.54 -13.03
CA HIS A 219 26.50 -19.50 -13.76
C HIS A 219 27.60 -20.19 -12.93
N ASP A 220 27.80 -21.47 -13.22
CA ASP A 220 29.17 -22.01 -13.35
C ASP A 220 29.81 -21.46 -14.64
#